data_AF-A0A6P6UV84-F1
#
_entry.id   AF-A0A6P6UV84-F1
#
_cell.length_a   1.000
_cell.length_b   1.000
_cell.length_c   1.000
_cell.angle_alpha   90.00
_cell.angle_beta   90.00
_cell.angle_gamma   90.00
#
_symmetry.space_group_name_H-M   'P 1'
#
loop_
_entity.id
_entity.type
_entity.pdbx_description
1 polymer ?
#
loop_
_entity_poly.entity_id
_entity_poly.type
_entity_poly.pdbx_seq_one_letter_code
_entity_poly.pdbx_strand_id
1 'polypeptide(L)'
;MASTMKNLKIKTSTCKRIVKELHSYEKEVEREAAKVADMKDKGADPYDIKQQENVLAESRMMIPDCHKRLEAALADLKNILLELEESNEKHGAEVEEAEKVIAEVEQLFQAGN
;
A
#
# COMPACT_ATOMS: atom_id res chain seq x y z
N MET A 1 20.37 -20.11 -6.51
CA MET A 1 19.64 -20.35 -7.77
C MET A 1 18.18 -20.73 -7.55
N ALA A 2 17.78 -21.91 -7.01
CA ALA A 2 16.34 -22.12 -6.67
C ALA A 2 15.82 -21.22 -5.53
N SER A 3 16.71 -20.68 -4.70
CA SER A 3 16.41 -19.76 -3.60
C SER A 3 15.99 -18.37 -4.08
N THR A 4 16.62 -17.85 -5.13
CA THR A 4 16.43 -16.47 -5.60
C THR A 4 15.05 -16.29 -6.23
N MET A 5 14.63 -17.21 -7.10
CA MET A 5 13.28 -17.20 -7.67
C MET A 5 12.19 -17.41 -6.61
N LYS A 6 12.43 -18.27 -5.61
CA LYS A 6 11.52 -18.41 -4.46
C LYS A 6 11.41 -17.11 -3.66
N ASN A 7 12.54 -16.43 -3.42
CA ASN A 7 12.56 -15.15 -2.73
C ASN A 7 11.83 -14.06 -3.52
N LEU A 8 11.98 -14.03 -4.85
CA LEU A 8 11.24 -13.12 -5.72
C LEU A 8 9.72 -13.26 -5.51
N LYS A 9 9.20 -14.49 -5.51
CA LYS A 9 7.78 -14.75 -5.28
C LYS A 9 7.31 -14.30 -3.90
N ILE A 10 8.13 -14.53 -2.87
CA ILE A 10 7.84 -14.11 -1.49
C ILE A 10 7.78 -12.58 -1.38
N LYS A 11 8.77 -11.89 -1.95
CA LYS A 11 8.84 -10.41 -1.93
C LYS A 11 7.71 -9.79 -2.75
N THR A 12 7.39 -10.37 -3.91
CA THR A 12 6.23 -9.97 -4.73
C THR A 12 4.91 -10.11 -3.95
N SER A 13 4.70 -11.26 -3.30
CA SER A 13 3.51 -11.51 -2.46
C SER A 13 3.42 -10.55 -1.28
N THR A 14 4.55 -10.20 -0.69
CA THR A 14 4.64 -9.24 0.41
C THR A 14 4.20 -7.84 -0.05
N CYS A 15 4.70 -7.34 -1.18
CA CYS A 15 4.24 -6.08 -1.76
C CYS A 15 2.72 -6.08 -2.00
N LYS A 16 2.19 -7.13 -2.66
CA LYS A 16 0.75 -7.27 -2.92
C LYS A 16 -0.09 -7.24 -1.64
N ARG A 17 0.38 -7.86 -0.56
CA ARG A 17 -0.33 -7.84 0.72
C ARG A 17 -0.37 -6.43 1.30
N ILE A 18 0.76 -5.74 1.31
CA ILE A 18 0.84 -4.38 1.86
C ILE A 18 0.00 -3.40 1.02
N VAL A 19 -0.03 -3.54 -0.31
CA VAL A 19 -0.94 -2.77 -1.18
C VAL A 19 -2.41 -2.98 -0.78
N LYS A 20 -2.83 -4.22 -0.50
CA LYS A 20 -4.19 -4.49 -0.01
C LYS A 20 -4.46 -3.90 1.36
N GLU A 21 -3.48 -3.92 2.27
CA GLU A 21 -3.57 -3.25 3.58
C GLU A 21 -3.75 -1.75 3.41
N LEU A 22 -2.95 -1.12 2.55
CA LEU A 22 -3.04 0.32 2.25
C LEU A 22 -4.43 0.70 1.75
N HIS A 23 -4.92 0.02 0.70
CA HIS A 23 -6.27 0.26 0.18
C HIS A 23 -7.36 0.06 1.25
N SER A 24 -7.19 -0.89 2.18
CA SER A 24 -8.14 -1.08 3.28
C SER A 24 -8.16 0.11 4.23
N TYR A 25 -7.00 0.69 4.54
CA TYR A 25 -6.89 1.89 5.38
C TYR A 25 -7.43 3.13 4.67
N GLU A 26 -7.11 3.32 3.38
CA GLU A 26 -7.66 4.41 2.57
C GLU A 26 -9.19 4.35 2.51
N LYS A 27 -9.75 3.16 2.28
CA LYS A 27 -11.20 2.97 2.26
C LYS A 27 -11.85 3.23 3.62
N GLU A 28 -11.15 3.00 4.73
CA GLU A 28 -11.64 3.39 6.07
C GLU A 28 -11.62 4.92 6.21
N VAL A 29 -10.54 5.59 5.79
CA VAL A 29 -10.47 7.06 5.79
C VAL A 29 -11.59 7.67 4.95
N GLU A 30 -11.88 7.11 3.77
CA GLU A 30 -13.01 7.55 2.93
C GLU A 30 -14.35 7.38 3.64
N ARG A 31 -14.60 6.23 4.28
CA ARG A 31 -15.84 5.98 5.04
C ARG A 31 -16.01 6.97 6.18
N GLU A 32 -14.98 7.14 7.00
CA GLU A 32 -15.04 8.03 8.16
C GLU A 32 -15.14 9.50 7.72
N ALA A 33 -14.51 9.89 6.60
CA ALA A 33 -14.64 11.23 6.03
C ALA A 33 -16.05 11.50 5.50
N ALA A 34 -16.64 10.55 4.78
CA ALA A 34 -18.02 10.64 4.30
C ALA A 34 -19.00 10.75 5.48
N LYS A 35 -18.76 10.00 6.57
CA LYS A 35 -19.55 10.07 7.79
C LYS A 35 -19.45 11.43 8.49
N VAL A 36 -18.24 12.00 8.61
CA VAL A 36 -18.06 13.37 9.13
C VAL A 36 -18.84 14.39 8.28
N ALA A 37 -18.75 14.28 6.94
CA ALA A 37 -19.44 15.19 6.03
C ALA A 37 -20.97 15.09 6.19
N ASP A 38 -21.51 13.87 6.19
CA ASP A 38 -22.95 13.61 6.38
C ASP A 38 -23.46 14.12 7.75
N MET A 39 -22.68 13.96 8.82
CA MET A 39 -23.03 14.51 10.14
C MET A 39 -23.07 16.05 10.13
N LYS A 40 -22.14 16.70 9.42
CA LYS A 40 -22.14 18.17 9.26
C LYS A 40 -23.35 18.62 8.45
N ASP A 41 -23.66 17.95 7.35
CA ASP A 41 -24.78 18.29 6.47
C ASP A 41 -26.14 18.13 7.16
N LYS A 42 -26.26 17.13 8.04
CA LYS A 42 -27.46 16.90 8.85
C LYS A 42 -27.57 17.80 10.09
N GLY A 43 -26.58 18.66 10.34
CA GLY A 43 -26.55 19.53 11.52
C GLY A 43 -26.50 18.76 12.83
N ALA A 44 -25.75 17.65 12.86
CA ALA A 44 -25.52 16.88 14.09
C ALA A 44 -24.86 17.73 15.18
N ASP A 45 -24.91 17.24 16.42
CA ASP A 45 -24.34 17.96 17.55
C ASP A 45 -22.81 18.19 17.36
N PRO A 46 -22.28 19.39 17.70
CA PRO A 46 -20.86 19.69 17.54
C PRO A 46 -19.93 18.73 18.30
N TYR A 47 -20.35 18.20 19.45
CA TYR A 47 -19.57 17.22 20.21
C TYR A 47 -19.49 15.89 19.47
N ASP A 48 -20.61 15.43 18.91
CA ASP A 48 -20.66 14.19 18.13
C ASP A 48 -19.82 14.31 16.84
N ILE A 49 -19.90 15.45 16.15
CA ILE A 49 -19.05 15.74 14.99
C ILE A 49 -17.58 15.71 15.40
N LYS A 50 -17.23 16.33 16.53
CA LYS A 50 -15.84 16.37 17.01
C LYS A 50 -15.33 14.97 17.35
N GLN A 51 -16.15 14.12 17.96
CA GLN A 51 -15.81 12.73 18.23
C GLN A 51 -15.54 11.98 16.93
N GLN A 52 -16.40 12.15 15.94
CA GLN A 52 -16.26 11.49 14.64
C GLN A 52 -15.04 11.99 13.85
N GLU A 53 -14.66 13.27 13.99
CA GLU A 53 -13.40 13.81 13.44
C GLU A 53 -12.16 13.17 14.09
N ASN A 54 -12.21 12.84 15.38
CA ASN A 54 -11.11 12.12 16.04
C ASN A 54 -10.98 10.70 15.49
N VAL A 55 -12.09 10.00 15.26
CA VAL A 55 -12.09 8.68 14.60
C VAL A 55 -11.46 8.76 13.20
N LEU A 56 -11.86 9.75 12.40
CA LEU A 56 -11.24 10.00 11.09
C LEU A 56 -9.73 10.27 11.20
N ALA A 57 -9.29 11.04 12.20
CA ALA A 57 -7.88 11.29 12.44
C ALA A 57 -7.13 10.01 12.80
N GLU A 58 -7.69 9.16 13.66
CA GLU A 58 -7.14 7.84 14.01
C GLU A 58 -7.00 6.93 12.79
N SER A 59 -8.01 6.86 11.93
CA SER A 59 -7.92 6.07 10.68
C SER A 59 -6.81 6.58 9.77
N ARG A 60 -6.60 7.91 9.67
CA ARG A 60 -5.53 8.51 8.88
C ARG A 60 -4.13 8.21 9.44
N MET A 61 -3.98 8.05 10.75
CA MET A 61 -2.69 7.76 11.37
C MET A 61 -2.10 6.40 10.95
N MET A 62 -2.92 5.49 10.40
CA MET A 62 -2.46 4.17 9.94
C MET A 62 -1.74 4.19 8.59
N ILE A 63 -2.04 5.17 7.73
CA ILE A 63 -1.54 5.24 6.35
C ILE A 63 -0.01 5.45 6.30
N PRO A 64 0.60 6.38 7.07
CA PRO A 64 2.03 6.66 6.95
C PRO A 64 2.93 5.46 7.25
N ASP A 65 2.60 4.64 8.26
CA ASP A 65 3.38 3.42 8.55
C ASP A 65 3.23 2.40 7.42
N CYS A 66 2.01 2.25 6.88
CA CYS A 66 1.76 1.35 5.76
C CYS A 66 2.56 1.76 4.51
N HIS A 67 2.63 3.06 4.18
CA HIS A 67 3.48 3.58 3.11
C HIS A 67 4.95 3.23 3.34
N LYS A 68 5.50 3.49 4.54
CA LYS A 68 6.91 3.16 4.85
C LYS A 68 7.20 1.66 4.67
N ARG A 69 6.29 0.80 5.13
CA ARG A 69 6.40 -0.66 4.94
C ARG A 69 6.34 -1.05 3.46
N LEU A 70 5.50 -0.36 2.67
CA LEU A 70 5.38 -0.59 1.24
C LEU A 70 6.61 -0.14 0.47
N GLU A 71 7.19 1.02 0.80
CA GLU A 71 8.45 1.52 0.24
C GLU A 71 9.60 0.55 0.50
N ALA A 72 9.71 0.06 1.74
CA ALA A 72 10.73 -0.92 2.11
C ALA A 72 10.56 -2.24 1.34
N ALA A 73 9.32 -2.75 1.23
CA ALA A 73 9.02 -3.95 0.47
C ALA A 73 9.31 -3.78 -1.04
N LEU A 74 9.01 -2.60 -1.59
CA LEU A 74 9.31 -2.25 -2.98
C LEU A 74 10.82 -2.24 -3.24
N ALA A 75 11.60 -1.61 -2.36
CA ALA A 75 13.06 -1.59 -2.47
C ALA A 75 13.63 -3.02 -2.43
N ASP A 76 13.14 -3.84 -1.50
CA ASP A 76 13.49 -5.25 -1.40
C ASP A 76 13.17 -6.04 -2.69
N LEU A 77 12.02 -5.77 -3.31
CA LEU A 77 11.59 -6.42 -4.55
C LEU A 77 12.44 -6.00 -5.76
N LYS A 78 12.81 -4.72 -5.83
CA LYS A 78 13.73 -4.21 -6.87
C LYS A 78 15.13 -4.81 -6.73
N ASN A 79 15.64 -4.91 -5.50
CA ASN A 79 16.97 -5.47 -5.24
C ASN A 79 17.07 -6.93 -5.70
N ILE A 80 16.04 -7.77 -5.43
CA ILE A 80 16.07 -9.17 -5.87
C ILE A 80 15.95 -9.31 -7.39
N LEU A 81 15.31 -8.37 -8.09
CA LEU A 81 15.31 -8.34 -9.56
C LEU A 81 16.68 -8.01 -10.12
N LEU A 82 17.39 -7.03 -9.53
CA LEU A 82 18.76 -6.72 -9.91
C LEU A 82 19.70 -7.93 -9.74
N GLU A 83 19.58 -8.67 -8.64
CA GLU A 83 20.35 -9.91 -8.43
C GLU A 83 20.08 -10.97 -9.53
N LEU A 84 18.83 -11.06 -10.00
CA LEU A 84 18.45 -11.97 -11.10
C LEU A 84 18.96 -11.48 -12.46
N GLU A 85 18.99 -10.17 -12.69
CA GLU A 85 19.60 -9.58 -13.88
C GLU A 85 21.10 -9.89 -13.96
N GLU A 86 21.84 -9.74 -12.86
CA GLU A 86 23.26 -10.10 -12.77
C GLU A 86 23.52 -11.58 -13.03
N SER A 87 22.55 -12.44 -12.67
CA SER A 87 22.59 -13.89 -12.91
C SER A 87 22.05 -14.30 -14.29
N ASN A 88 21.64 -13.34 -15.14
CA ASN A 88 21.03 -13.56 -16.45
C ASN A 88 19.72 -14.39 -16.42
N GLU A 89 18.96 -14.31 -15.32
CA GLU A 89 17.70 -15.02 -15.05
C GLU A 89 16.48 -14.05 -15.11
N LYS A 90 16.51 -13.08 -16.01
CA LYS A 90 15.53 -11.98 -16.11
C LYS A 90 14.21 -12.32 -16.84
N HIS A 91 13.91 -13.59 -17.03
CA HIS A 91 12.78 -14.03 -17.86
C HIS A 91 11.93 -15.07 -17.14
N GLY A 92 10.61 -14.92 -17.27
CA GLY A 92 9.64 -15.85 -16.70
C GLY A 92 8.45 -15.12 -16.08
N ALA A 93 7.36 -15.88 -15.88
CA ALA A 93 6.11 -15.34 -15.35
C ALA A 93 6.29 -14.69 -13.97
N GLU A 94 7.19 -15.22 -13.13
CA GLU A 94 7.51 -14.63 -11.83
C GLU A 94 8.15 -13.24 -11.94
N VAL A 95 9.01 -13.01 -12.94
CA VAL A 95 9.68 -11.72 -13.16
C VAL A 95 8.69 -10.71 -13.70
N GLU A 96 7.90 -11.08 -14.71
CA GLU A 96 6.84 -10.23 -15.28
C GLU A 96 5.82 -9.80 -14.22
N GLU A 97 5.43 -10.71 -13.33
CA GLU A 97 4.51 -10.40 -12.25
C GLU A 97 5.13 -9.45 -11.21
N ALA A 98 6.42 -9.62 -10.89
CA ALA A 98 7.13 -8.72 -10.00
C ALA A 98 7.24 -7.30 -10.58
N GLU A 99 7.59 -7.18 -11.86
CA GLU A 99 7.64 -5.90 -12.59
C GLU A 99 6.28 -5.21 -12.62
N LYS A 100 5.20 -5.96 -12.88
CA LYS A 100 3.84 -5.44 -12.83
C LYS A 100 3.49 -4.88 -11.44
N VAL A 101 3.82 -5.61 -10.38
CA VAL A 101 3.61 -5.15 -9.00
C VAL A 101 4.43 -3.89 -8.72
N ILE A 102 5.69 -3.82 -9.15
CA ILE A 102 6.52 -2.62 -9.00
C ILE A 102 5.84 -1.42 -9.65
N ALA A 103 5.38 -1.56 -10.90
CA ALA A 103 4.70 -0.49 -11.62
C ALA A 103 3.42 -0.03 -10.90
N GLU A 104 2.62 -0.97 -10.39
CA GLU A 104 1.42 -0.67 -9.59
C GLU A 104 1.79 0.13 -8.33
N VAL A 105 2.79 -0.32 -7.56
CA VAL A 105 3.21 0.37 -6.34
C VAL A 105 3.79 1.76 -6.64
N GLU A 106 4.58 1.92 -7.69
CA GLU A 106 5.12 3.21 -8.10
C GLU A 106 4.02 4.19 -8.51
N GLN A 107 2.98 3.72 -9.21
CA GLN A 107 1.82 4.55 -9.55
C GLN A 107 1.07 5.02 -8.30
N LEU A 108 0.94 4.18 -7.26
CA LEU A 108 0.33 4.58 -5.98
C LEU A 108 1.11 5.72 -5.33
N PHE A 109 2.45 5.66 -5.32
CA PHE A 109 3.27 6.74 -4.76
C PHE A 109 3.26 8.02 -5.60
N GLN A 110 3.06 7.92 -6.92
CA GLN A 110 2.90 9.09 -7.80
C GLN A 110 1.54 9.75 -7.66
N ALA A 111 0.48 8.97 -7.39
CA ALA A 111 -0.87 9.49 -7.20
C ALA A 111 -1.09 10.13 -5.81
N GLY A 112 -0.25 9.78 -4.83
CA GLY A 112 -0.32 10.29 -3.45
C GLY A 112 0.51 11.54 -3.16
N ASN A 113 1.09 12.20 -4.17
CA ASN A 113 1.98 13.37 -4.04
C ASN A 113 1.42 14.60 -4.75
#